data_AF-Q0DXN5-F1
#
_entry.id   AF-Q0DXN5-F1
#
_cell.length_a   1.000
_cell.length_b   1.000
_cell.length_c   1.000
_cell.angle_alpha   90.00
_cell.angle_beta   90.00
_cell.angle_gamma   90.00
#
_symmetry.space_group_name_H-M   'P 1'
#
loop_
_entity.id
_entity.type
_entity.pdbx_description
1 polymer ?
#
loop_
_entity_poly.entity_id
_entity_poly.type
_entity_poly.pdbx_seq_one_letter_code
_entity_poly.pdbx_strand_id
1 'polypeptide(L)'
;LLGFYGQIDAAINSGNSGGPAFNDRGKCVGIAFQSLKHEDAENIGYVIPTPVIMHFIQDYEKSGEYTGFPILGIEWQKMENPDLRKAMGMKPDQKGVRVRRVEPTAPESGCLQPSDIILSFDGIDIANDGTGQSHFLKP
;
A
#
# COMPACT_ATOMS: atom_id res chain seq x y z
N LEU A 1 -1.25 4.98 -4.61
CA LEU A 1 -1.58 4.00 -5.68
C LEU A 1 -0.50 2.94 -5.91
N LEU A 2 0.79 3.14 -5.55
CA LEU A 2 1.77 2.05 -5.58
C LEU A 2 1.52 1.07 -4.42
N GLY A 3 1.11 -0.17 -4.71
CA GLY A 3 1.21 -1.28 -3.74
C GLY A 3 0.15 -2.37 -3.84
N PHE A 4 -1.04 -2.11 -4.38
CA PHE A 4 -2.13 -3.10 -4.46
C PHE A 4 -2.47 -3.44 -5.91
N TYR A 5 -1.66 -4.29 -6.52
CA TYR A 5 -1.97 -4.92 -7.81
C TYR A 5 -1.66 -6.41 -7.73
N GLY A 6 -2.47 -7.22 -8.40
CA GLY A 6 -2.10 -8.60 -8.69
C GLY A 6 -1.18 -8.61 -9.91
N GLN A 7 -0.04 -9.30 -9.82
CA GLN A 7 0.76 -9.62 -11.01
C GLN A 7 0.27 -10.94 -11.59
N ILE A 8 0.04 -10.96 -12.90
CA ILE A 8 -0.38 -12.17 -13.62
C ILE A 8 0.58 -12.48 -14.76
N ASP A 9 0.76 -13.78 -15.02
CA ASP A 9 1.49 -14.31 -16.16
C ASP A 9 0.54 -14.43 -17.36
N ALA A 10 0.06 -13.27 -17.82
CA ALA A 10 -0.79 -13.14 -18.99
C ALA A 10 -0.45 -11.84 -19.70
N ALA A 11 -0.31 -11.91 -21.03
CA ALA A 11 -0.09 -10.72 -21.85
C ALA A 11 -1.29 -9.76 -21.77
N ILE A 12 -1.10 -8.59 -21.14
CA ILE A 12 -2.05 -7.49 -21.14
C ILE A 12 -1.60 -6.45 -22.18
N ASN A 13 -2.33 -6.38 -23.28
CA ASN A 13 -2.07 -5.51 -24.42
C ASN A 13 -3.17 -4.44 -24.54
N SER A 14 -2.94 -3.41 -25.36
CA SER A 14 -4.01 -2.48 -25.73
C SER A 14 -5.15 -3.25 -26.39
N GLY A 15 -6.31 -3.33 -25.72
CA GLY A 15 -7.49 -4.10 -26.15
C GLY A 15 -8.10 -5.00 -25.08
N ASN A 16 -7.32 -5.52 -24.13
CA ASN A 16 -7.86 -6.28 -22.98
C ASN A 16 -7.82 -5.50 -21.65
N SER A 17 -7.11 -4.37 -21.61
CA SER A 17 -7.19 -3.41 -20.51
C SER A 17 -8.63 -2.91 -20.29
N GLY A 18 -9.05 -2.85 -19.04
CA GLY A 18 -10.44 -2.54 -18.66
C GLY A 18 -11.36 -3.76 -18.58
N GLY A 19 -10.96 -4.91 -19.12
CA GLY A 19 -11.69 -6.17 -18.99
C GLY A 19 -11.56 -6.81 -17.61
N PRO A 20 -12.51 -7.69 -17.22
CA PRO A 20 -12.45 -8.43 -15.97
C PRO A 20 -11.37 -9.52 -16.01
N ALA A 21 -10.67 -9.71 -14.89
CA ALA A 21 -9.83 -10.87 -14.63
C ALA A 21 -10.60 -11.88 -13.76
N PHE A 22 -10.57 -13.18 -14.09
CA PHE A 22 -11.29 -14.22 -13.36
C PHE A 22 -10.34 -15.26 -12.75
N ASN A 23 -10.72 -15.84 -11.61
CA ASN A 23 -10.09 -17.06 -11.11
C ASN A 23 -10.69 -18.32 -11.75
N ASP A 24 -10.12 -19.48 -11.44
CA ASP A 24 -10.54 -20.82 -11.88
C ASP A 24 -12.00 -21.17 -11.55
N ARG A 25 -12.58 -20.52 -10.55
CA ARG A 25 -13.99 -20.64 -10.15
C ARG A 25 -14.92 -19.65 -10.88
N GLY A 26 -14.42 -18.91 -11.86
CA GLY A 26 -15.18 -17.92 -12.61
C GLY A 26 -15.55 -16.67 -11.80
N LYS A 27 -14.91 -16.41 -10.66
CA LYS A 27 -15.12 -15.18 -9.89
C LYS A 27 -14.20 -14.08 -10.39
N CYS A 28 -14.75 -12.88 -10.60
CA CYS A 28 -13.94 -11.70 -10.92
C CYS A 28 -13.00 -11.38 -9.76
N VAL A 29 -11.71 -11.29 -10.04
CA VAL A 29 -10.64 -10.95 -9.09
C VAL A 29 -10.06 -9.56 -9.32
N GLY A 30 -10.48 -8.88 -10.39
CA GLY A 30 -10.09 -7.50 -10.63
C GLY A 30 -10.29 -7.05 -12.08
N ILE A 31 -9.69 -5.91 -12.41
CA ILE A 31 -9.69 -5.32 -13.76
C ILE A 31 -8.27 -5.37 -14.33
N ALA A 32 -8.13 -5.91 -15.53
CA ALA A 32 -6.86 -5.94 -16.25
C ALA A 32 -6.38 -4.51 -16.56
N PHE A 33 -5.10 -4.25 -16.32
CA PHE A 33 -4.47 -2.94 -16.49
C PHE A 33 -3.10 -3.08 -17.17
N GLN A 34 -2.91 -2.32 -18.24
CA GLN A 34 -1.61 -2.19 -18.91
C GLN A 34 -0.75 -1.17 -18.15
N SER A 35 0.40 -1.61 -17.65
CA SER A 35 1.37 -0.70 -17.01
C SER A 35 2.14 0.09 -18.06
N LEU A 36 2.14 1.41 -17.91
CA LEU A 36 2.85 2.36 -18.79
C LEU A 36 4.38 2.31 -18.65
N LYS A 37 4.92 1.58 -17.67
CA LYS A 37 6.35 1.63 -17.31
C LYS A 37 7.22 0.55 -17.93
N HIS A 38 6.64 -0.38 -18.69
CA HIS A 38 7.32 -1.58 -19.13
C HIS A 38 7.13 -1.81 -20.64
N GLU A 39 7.58 -0.87 -21.47
CA GLU A 39 7.70 -1.12 -22.92
C GLU A 39 8.65 -2.31 -23.21
N ASP A 40 9.57 -2.62 -22.29
CA ASP A 40 10.55 -3.70 -22.41
C ASP A 40 10.18 -5.02 -21.70
N ALA A 41 9.07 -5.09 -20.93
CA ALA A 41 8.69 -6.32 -20.23
C ALA A 41 7.57 -7.07 -20.98
N GLU A 42 7.98 -7.99 -21.84
CA GLU A 42 7.08 -8.96 -22.44
C GLU A 42 6.42 -9.81 -21.33
N ASN A 43 5.10 -10.04 -21.43
CA ASN A 43 4.30 -10.93 -20.57
C ASN A 43 4.06 -10.52 -19.10
N ILE A 44 4.28 -9.27 -18.68
CA ILE A 44 3.84 -8.81 -17.34
C ILE A 44 2.50 -8.10 -17.42
N GLY A 45 1.44 -8.77 -16.94
CA GLY A 45 0.12 -8.20 -16.77
C GLY A 45 -0.13 -7.72 -15.33
N TYR A 46 -0.86 -6.62 -15.17
CA TYR A 46 -1.30 -6.13 -13.87
C TYR A 46 -2.82 -6.20 -13.75
N VAL A 47 -3.30 -6.45 -12.54
CA VAL A 47 -4.72 -6.47 -12.21
C VAL A 47 -4.97 -5.50 -11.06
N ILE A 48 -5.91 -4.58 -11.26
CA ILE A 48 -6.48 -3.76 -10.18
C ILE A 48 -7.40 -4.69 -9.36
N PRO A 49 -7.06 -5.02 -8.10
CA PRO A 49 -7.73 -6.07 -7.37
C PRO A 49 -9.09 -5.60 -6.84
N THR A 50 -9.99 -6.54 -6.57
CA THR A 50 -11.36 -6.24 -6.09
C THR A 50 -11.44 -5.32 -4.88
N PRO A 51 -10.56 -5.36 -3.85
CA PRO A 51 -10.64 -4.39 -2.75
C PRO A 51 -10.43 -2.94 -3.18
N VAL A 52 -9.58 -2.69 -4.19
CA VAL A 52 -9.36 -1.35 -4.76
C VAL A 52 -10.59 -0.89 -5.54
N ILE A 53 -11.20 -1.79 -6.30
CA ILE A 53 -12.44 -1.52 -7.05
C ILE A 53 -13.58 -1.21 -6.08
N MET A 54 -13.73 -2.00 -5.02
CA MET A 54 -14.76 -1.80 -4.01
C MET A 54 -14.56 -0.49 -3.25
N HIS A 55 -13.32 -0.13 -2.92
CA HIS A 55 -13.02 1.18 -2.33
C HIS A 55 -13.50 2.32 -3.24
N PHE A 56 -13.19 2.28 -4.54
CA PHE A 56 -13.62 3.29 -5.50
C PHE A 56 -15.15 3.40 -5.60
N ILE A 57 -15.86 2.28 -5.72
CA ILE A 57 -17.32 2.27 -5.79
C ILE A 57 -17.93 2.86 -4.52
N GLN A 58 -17.47 2.42 -3.35
CA GLN A 58 -17.99 2.88 -2.06
C GLN A 58 -17.69 4.35 -1.78
N ASP A 59 -16.54 4.84 -2.24
CA ASP A 59 -16.18 6.27 -2.16
C ASP A 59 -17.18 7.11 -2.96
N TYR A 60 -17.37 6.76 -4.23
CA TYR A 60 -18.29 7.46 -5.12
C TYR A 60 -19.76 7.41 -4.65
N GLU A 61 -20.22 6.25 -4.17
CA GLU A 61 -21.59 6.10 -3.64
C GLU A 61 -21.87 7.00 -2.43
N LYS A 62 -20.84 7.29 -1.61
CA LYS A 62 -21.00 8.10 -0.39
C LYS A 62 -20.92 9.60 -0.64
N SER A 63 -20.01 10.04 -1.50
CA SER A 63 -19.70 11.46 -1.70
C SER A 63 -20.31 12.04 -2.99
N GLY A 64 -20.66 11.19 -3.95
CA GLY A 64 -21.06 11.60 -5.30
C GLY A 64 -19.88 11.97 -6.21
N GLU A 65 -18.65 11.85 -5.72
CA GLU A 65 -17.41 12.14 -6.45
C GLU A 65 -16.27 11.20 -6.03
N TYR A 66 -15.15 11.22 -6.74
CA TYR A 66 -13.98 10.43 -6.34
C TYR A 66 -13.10 11.27 -5.40
N THR A 67 -12.92 10.81 -4.16
CA THR A 67 -12.14 11.51 -3.13
C THR A 67 -10.73 10.97 -2.96
N GLY A 68 -10.44 9.79 -3.53
CA GLY A 68 -9.08 9.25 -3.58
C GLY A 68 -8.77 8.24 -2.48
N PHE A 69 -7.50 7.80 -2.45
CA PHE A 69 -6.97 6.93 -1.39
C PHE A 69 -6.17 7.77 -0.41
N PRO A 70 -6.45 7.73 0.91
CA PRO A 70 -5.66 8.46 1.88
C PRO A 70 -4.23 7.93 1.93
N ILE A 71 -3.31 8.82 2.23
CA ILE A 71 -1.91 8.51 2.51
C ILE A 71 -1.52 9.21 3.82
N LEU A 72 -0.63 8.58 4.58
CA LEU A 72 0.05 9.26 5.67
C LEU A 72 1.21 10.06 5.06
N GLY A 73 1.12 11.39 5.11
CA GLY A 73 2.08 12.38 4.64
C GLY A 73 3.35 12.43 5.49
N ILE A 74 4.03 11.30 5.61
CA ILE A 74 5.33 11.19 6.28
C ILE A 74 6.36 10.58 5.35
N GLU A 75 7.60 11.04 5.49
CA GLU A 75 8.77 10.28 5.07
C GLU A 75 9.29 9.50 6.27
N TRP A 76 9.63 8.22 6.08
CA TRP A 76 10.15 7.37 7.15
C TRP A 76 11.50 6.75 6.81
N GLN A 77 12.11 6.13 7.81
CA GLN A 77 13.39 5.42 7.73
C GLN A 77 13.28 4.07 8.43
N LYS A 78 13.88 3.04 7.80
CA LYS A 78 14.05 1.71 8.38
C LYS A 78 14.88 1.75 9.65
N MET A 79 14.53 0.89 10.60
CA MET A 79 15.20 0.76 11.90
C MET A 79 15.91 -0.61 12.04
N GLU A 80 16.47 -1.16 10.95
CA GLU A 80 17.15 -2.47 10.94
C GLU A 80 18.42 -2.48 11.79
N ASN A 81 19.15 -1.35 11.85
CA ASN A 81 20.38 -1.22 12.64
C ASN A 81 20.08 -1.24 14.17
N PRO A 82 20.65 -2.17 14.93
CA PRO A 82 20.38 -2.29 16.37
C PRO A 82 20.95 -1.13 17.20
N ASP A 83 22.09 -0.56 16.82
CA ASP A 83 22.68 0.60 17.51
C ASP A 83 21.82 1.85 17.34
N LEU A 84 21.22 2.03 16.15
CA LEU A 84 20.25 3.09 15.91
C LEU A 84 19.03 2.95 16.83
N ARG A 85 18.46 1.74 16.93
CA ARG A 85 17.33 1.48 17.84
C ARG A 85 17.68 1.76 19.30
N LYS A 86 18.87 1.32 19.73
CA LYS A 86 19.38 1.54 21.09
C LYS A 86 19.61 3.03 21.38
N ALA A 87 20.22 3.77 20.44
CA ALA A 87 20.45 5.20 20.57
C ALA A 87 19.15 6.01 20.67
N MET A 88 18.07 5.51 20.03
CA MET A 88 16.73 6.09 20.09
C MET A 88 15.89 5.59 21.29
N GLY A 89 16.46 4.77 22.18
CA GLY A 89 15.79 4.32 23.40
C GLY A 89 14.72 3.23 23.20
N MET A 90 14.72 2.54 22.05
CA MET A 90 13.79 1.42 21.82
C MET A 90 14.12 0.24 22.74
N LYS A 91 13.07 -0.39 23.28
CA LYS A 91 13.20 -1.67 23.99
C LYS A 91 13.61 -2.79 23.01
N PRO A 92 14.26 -3.86 23.49
CA PRO A 92 14.75 -4.94 22.61
C PRO A 92 13.66 -5.63 21.77
N ASP A 93 12.42 -5.65 22.26
CA ASP A 93 11.24 -6.26 21.63
C ASP A 93 10.51 -5.31 20.66
N GLN A 94 10.78 -4.01 20.73
CA GLN A 94 10.13 -3.02 19.88
C GLN A 94 10.69 -3.04 18.45
N LYS A 95 9.76 -2.90 17.49
CA LYS A 95 10.05 -2.72 16.06
C LYS A 95 9.22 -1.55 15.53
N GLY A 96 9.68 -0.95 14.45
CA GLY A 96 8.95 0.14 13.81
C GLY A 96 9.79 0.92 12.83
N VAL A 97 9.24 2.05 12.38
CA VAL A 97 9.92 2.97 11.47
C VAL A 97 10.08 4.34 12.11
N ARG A 98 11.18 5.02 11.81
CA ARG A 98 11.42 6.39 12.30
C ARG A 98 10.86 7.42 11.32
N VAL A 99 10.09 8.37 11.81
CA VAL A 99 9.63 9.53 11.04
C VAL A 99 10.84 10.43 10.71
N ARG A 100 11.13 10.66 9.43
CA ARG A 100 12.15 11.61 8.97
C ARG A 100 11.57 13.01 8.79
N ARG A 101 10.37 13.10 8.24
CA ARG A 101 9.67 14.33 7.91
C ARG A 101 8.17 14.11 7.96
N VAL A 102 7.44 15.12 8.41
CA VAL A 102 5.98 15.19 8.31
C VAL A 102 5.65 16.31 7.34
N GLU A 103 4.70 16.08 6.43
CA GLU A 103 4.27 17.10 5.49
C GLU A 103 3.52 18.21 6.22
N PRO A 104 3.90 19.50 6.07
CA PRO A 104 3.29 20.59 6.83
C PRO A 104 1.79 20.79 6.59
N THR A 105 1.28 20.30 5.46
CA THR A 105 -0.15 20.40 5.09
C THR A 105 -0.96 19.17 5.49
N ALA A 106 -0.32 18.14 6.04
CA ALA A 106 -0.99 16.90 6.44
C ALA A 106 -1.48 17.03 7.90
N PRO A 107 -2.69 16.56 8.25
CA PRO A 107 -3.25 16.70 9.60
C PRO A 107 -2.34 16.18 10.73
N GLU A 108 -1.59 15.12 10.45
CA GLU A 108 -0.64 14.49 11.36
C GLU A 108 0.54 15.39 11.75
N SER A 109 0.79 16.51 11.07
CA SER A 109 1.79 17.50 11.52
C SER A 109 1.44 18.10 12.88
N GLY A 110 0.17 18.00 13.30
CA GLY A 110 -0.28 18.42 14.63
C GLY A 110 -0.04 17.39 15.73
N CYS A 111 0.33 16.15 15.41
CA CYS A 111 0.49 15.07 16.40
C CYS A 111 1.75 14.20 16.24
N LEU A 112 2.39 14.20 15.07
CA LEU A 112 3.65 13.51 14.78
C LEU A 112 4.80 14.51 14.62
N GLN A 113 5.98 14.07 15.02
CA GLN A 113 7.21 14.85 14.92
C GLN A 113 8.33 14.04 14.24
N PRO A 114 9.29 14.73 13.58
CA PRO A 114 10.52 14.08 13.17
C PRO A 114 11.19 13.35 14.35
N SER A 115 11.66 12.14 14.10
CA SER A 115 12.24 11.19 15.06
C SER A 115 11.27 10.37 15.90
N ASP A 116 9.95 10.58 15.79
CA ASP A 116 8.98 9.64 16.32
C ASP A 116 9.18 8.24 15.73
N ILE A 117 8.86 7.21 16.51
CA ILE A 117 8.95 5.81 16.09
C ILE A 117 7.54 5.24 16.04
N ILE A 118 7.07 4.93 14.84
CA ILE A 118 5.76 4.32 14.64
C ILE A 118 5.91 2.82 14.84
N LEU A 119 5.30 2.31 15.92
CA LEU A 119 5.35 0.89 16.30
C LEU A 119 4.22 0.08 15.66
N SER A 120 3.05 0.69 15.49
CA SER A 120 1.84 0.03 14.97
C SER A 120 0.93 1.03 14.24
N PHE A 121 0.11 0.53 13.33
CA PHE A 121 -0.98 1.26 12.69
C PHE A 121 -2.26 0.43 12.80
N ASP A 122 -3.34 1.00 13.33
CA ASP A 122 -4.60 0.28 13.61
C ASP A 122 -4.41 -1.05 14.36
N GLY A 123 -3.47 -1.07 15.32
CA GLY A 123 -3.15 -2.27 16.11
C GLY A 123 -2.33 -3.34 15.36
N ILE A 124 -1.92 -3.09 14.11
CA ILE A 124 -1.02 -3.95 13.36
C ILE A 124 0.41 -3.48 13.57
N ASP A 125 1.27 -4.35 14.10
CA ASP A 125 2.69 -4.06 14.32
C ASP A 125 3.43 -3.80 13.01
N ILE A 126 4.31 -2.80 13.04
CA ILE A 126 5.18 -2.43 11.93
C ILE A 126 6.59 -2.97 12.20
N ALA A 127 7.12 -3.74 11.25
CA ALA A 127 8.48 -4.24 11.29
C ALA A 127 9.51 -3.13 10.99
N ASN A 128 10.78 -3.39 11.31
CA ASN A 128 11.87 -2.43 11.13
C ASN A 128 12.12 -2.02 9.67
N ASP A 129 11.62 -2.80 8.71
CA ASP A 129 11.70 -2.52 7.28
C ASP A 129 10.46 -1.79 6.73
N GLY A 130 9.47 -1.50 7.57
CA GLY A 130 8.21 -0.86 7.23
C GLY A 130 7.08 -1.81 6.82
N THR A 131 7.31 -3.13 6.85
CA THR A 131 6.25 -4.10 6.55
C THR A 131 5.31 -4.30 7.74
N GLY A 132 4.01 -4.43 7.47
CA GLY A 132 3.02 -4.89 8.45
C GLY A 132 2.46 -6.23 7.99
N GLN A 133 2.18 -7.14 8.92
CA GLN A 133 1.44 -8.35 8.58
C GLN A 133 -0.05 -8.03 8.50
N SER A 134 -0.56 -7.74 7.31
CA SER A 134 -1.99 -7.73 7.09
C SER A 134 -2.49 -9.16 6.94
N HIS A 135 -3.40 -9.59 7.81
CA HIS A 135 -4.23 -10.75 7.53
C HIS A 135 -5.22 -10.36 6.45
N PHE A 136 -4.81 -10.45 5.17
CA PHE A 136 -5.78 -10.49 4.10
C PHE A 136 -6.70 -11.68 4.37
N LEU A 137 -7.99 -11.38 4.58
CA LEU A 137 -9.05 -12.37 4.68
C LEU A 137 -8.84 -13.38 3.55
N LYS A 138 -8.58 -14.63 3.93
CA LYS A 138 -8.54 -15.74 2.97
C LYS A 138 -9.86 -15.71 2.17
N PRO A 139 -9.80 -15.90 0.85
CA PRO A 139 -10.98 -15.88 -0.02
C PRO A 139 -12.02 -16.95 0.32
#